data_AF-A0A958GLJ3-F1
#
_entry.id   AF-A0A958GLJ3-F1
#
_cell.length_a   1.000
_cell.length_b   1.000
_cell.length_c   1.000
_cell.angle_alpha   90.00
_cell.angle_beta   90.00
_cell.angle_gamma   90.00
#
_symmetry.space_group_name_H-M   'P 1'
#
loop_
_entity.id
_entity.type
_entity.pdbx_description
1 polymer ?
#
loop_
_entity_poly.entity_id
_entity_poly.type
_entity_poly.pdbx_seq_one_letter_code
_entity_poly.pdbx_strand_id
1 'polypeptide(L)'
;MTQPLPQEEFEKRANNIADNPNTATTATSIEAVFRATEILAERNQHADRRIVYDALKVETDSSPDRFSPGQSVRIASYFADMHRRSIQPESMDEAFEMLNSALADNNIDVTDLTGMERAEFLQARSQMHYRVQDYAKCIEDLQEAIDYAERHPGTITPKWEALHWESLASPLIEHGEDPSETLNGWESRIAELQAPAHDRSLSMLMLVKAQIAMSRNELESAMSFVTRGLQLAGDLPHAREYYTAPLISLEAAIEKRQQESA
;
A
#
# COMPACT_ATOMS: atom_id res chain seq x y z
N MET A 1 -26.11 -16.03 11.82
CA MET A 1 -24.75 -16.25 11.27
C MET A 1 -24.89 -17.01 9.96
N THR A 2 -24.80 -16.32 8.83
CA THR A 2 -24.74 -16.91 7.49
C THR A 2 -23.37 -17.55 7.31
N GLN A 3 -23.33 -18.78 6.77
CA GLN A 3 -22.05 -19.43 6.44
C GLN A 3 -21.25 -18.54 5.45
N PRO A 4 -19.92 -18.46 5.59
CA PRO A 4 -19.09 -17.77 4.61
C PRO A 4 -19.31 -18.42 3.24
N LEU A 5 -19.45 -17.59 2.21
CA LEU A 5 -19.59 -18.04 0.83
C LEU A 5 -18.36 -18.89 0.44
N PRO A 6 -18.53 -19.95 -0.37
CA PRO A 6 -17.40 -20.64 -0.98
C PRO A 6 -16.52 -19.61 -1.72
N GLN A 7 -15.19 -19.74 -1.58
CA GLN A 7 -14.23 -18.76 -2.11
C GLN A 7 -14.40 -18.50 -3.62
N GLU A 8 -14.79 -19.52 -4.39
CA GLU A 8 -15.08 -19.41 -5.82
C GLU A 8 -16.31 -18.52 -6.10
N GLU A 9 -17.34 -18.61 -5.27
CA GLU A 9 -18.55 -17.78 -5.40
C GLU A 9 -18.28 -16.33 -4.98
N PHE A 10 -17.43 -16.14 -3.96
CA PHE A 10 -16.94 -14.83 -3.54
C PHE A 10 -16.18 -14.13 -4.67
N GLU A 11 -15.17 -14.79 -5.24
CA GLU A 11 -14.37 -14.24 -6.34
C GLU A 11 -15.23 -13.97 -7.58
N LYS A 12 -16.19 -14.84 -7.91
CA LYS A 12 -17.13 -14.60 -9.00
C LYS A 12 -17.98 -13.34 -8.78
N ARG A 13 -18.47 -13.13 -7.56
CA ARG A 13 -19.24 -11.92 -7.22
C ARG A 13 -18.38 -10.66 -7.30
N ALA A 14 -17.15 -10.70 -6.79
CA ALA A 14 -16.23 -9.57 -6.88
C ALA A 14 -15.90 -9.22 -8.35
N ASN A 15 -15.65 -10.22 -9.19
CA ASN A 15 -15.43 -10.01 -10.62
C ASN A 15 -16.66 -9.44 -11.33
N ASN A 16 -17.87 -9.92 -11.00
CA ASN A 16 -19.11 -9.35 -11.57
C ASN A 16 -19.28 -7.87 -11.21
N ILE A 17 -18.95 -7.47 -9.98
CA ILE A 17 -19.00 -6.07 -9.57
C ILE A 17 -17.91 -5.26 -10.30
N ALA A 18 -16.70 -5.80 -10.45
CA ALA A 18 -15.64 -5.14 -11.21
C ALA A 18 -16.00 -4.97 -12.70
N ASP A 19 -16.67 -5.94 -13.30
CA ASP A 19 -17.09 -5.89 -14.71
C ASP A 19 -18.33 -4.97 -14.90
N ASN A 20 -19.13 -4.77 -13.85
CA ASN A 20 -20.27 -3.84 -13.85
C ASN A 20 -20.38 -3.09 -12.51
N PRO A 21 -19.62 -1.99 -12.32
CA PRO A 21 -19.51 -1.25 -11.06
C PRO A 21 -20.84 -0.79 -10.45
N ASN A 22 -21.85 -0.52 -11.28
CA ASN A 22 -23.17 -0.07 -10.83
C ASN A 22 -23.88 -1.12 -9.95
N THR A 23 -23.49 -2.40 -10.04
CA THR A 23 -24.04 -3.49 -9.22
C THR A 23 -23.55 -3.45 -7.78
N ALA A 24 -22.56 -2.62 -7.43
CA ALA A 24 -22.09 -2.45 -6.07
C ALA A 24 -23.20 -2.03 -5.09
N THR A 25 -24.13 -1.18 -5.55
CA THR A 25 -25.27 -0.69 -4.75
C THR A 25 -26.25 -1.79 -4.31
N THR A 26 -26.29 -2.91 -5.03
CA THR A 26 -27.17 -4.04 -4.73
C THR A 26 -26.41 -5.26 -4.20
N ALA A 27 -25.09 -5.10 -3.97
CA ALA A 27 -24.26 -6.17 -3.45
C ALA A 27 -24.66 -6.55 -2.02
N THR A 28 -24.86 -7.84 -1.81
CA THR A 28 -25.20 -8.40 -0.49
C THR A 28 -23.96 -8.73 0.36
N SER A 29 -22.78 -8.76 -0.26
CA SER A 29 -21.51 -9.05 0.40
C SER A 29 -20.57 -7.86 0.29
N ILE A 30 -20.33 -7.18 1.41
CA ILE A 30 -19.43 -6.03 1.46
C ILE A 30 -17.98 -6.41 1.16
N GLU A 31 -17.55 -7.59 1.60
CA GLU A 31 -16.21 -8.11 1.28
C GLU A 31 -16.04 -8.31 -0.23
N ALA A 32 -17.11 -8.67 -0.95
CA ALA A 32 -17.04 -8.78 -2.40
C ALA A 32 -16.95 -7.40 -3.07
N VAL A 33 -17.51 -6.36 -2.45
CA VAL A 33 -17.34 -4.97 -2.90
C VAL A 33 -15.91 -4.51 -2.67
N PHE A 34 -15.32 -4.73 -1.49
CA PHE A 34 -13.89 -4.43 -1.25
C PHE A 34 -12.99 -5.16 -2.25
N ARG A 35 -13.19 -6.47 -2.42
CA ARG A 35 -12.41 -7.24 -3.41
C ARG A 35 -12.59 -6.72 -4.84
N ALA A 36 -13.79 -6.28 -5.22
CA ALA A 36 -14.01 -5.64 -6.52
C ALA A 36 -13.23 -4.33 -6.66
N THR A 37 -13.13 -3.52 -5.60
CA THR A 37 -12.31 -2.30 -5.63
C THR A 37 -10.82 -2.60 -5.79
N GLU A 38 -10.33 -3.68 -5.19
CA GLU A 38 -8.97 -4.17 -5.40
C GLU A 38 -8.78 -4.57 -6.86
N ILE A 39 -9.63 -5.45 -7.41
CA ILE A 39 -9.59 -5.91 -8.82
C ILE A 39 -9.53 -4.72 -9.79
N LEU A 40 -10.39 -3.71 -9.58
CA LEU A 40 -10.43 -2.50 -10.40
C LEU A 40 -9.13 -1.68 -10.28
N ALA A 41 -8.52 -1.63 -9.10
CA ALA A 41 -7.20 -1.02 -8.93
C ALA A 41 -6.12 -1.79 -9.70
N GLU A 42 -6.15 -3.13 -9.71
CA GLU A 42 -5.20 -3.97 -10.46
C GLU A 42 -5.33 -3.77 -11.98
N ARG A 43 -6.57 -3.57 -12.45
CA ARG A 43 -6.87 -3.29 -13.85
C ARG A 43 -6.62 -1.83 -14.24
N ASN A 44 -6.13 -1.00 -13.32
CA ASN A 44 -5.94 0.44 -13.53
C ASN A 44 -7.23 1.19 -13.93
N GLN A 45 -8.40 0.65 -13.54
CA GLN A 45 -9.73 1.19 -13.87
C GLN A 45 -10.22 2.15 -12.79
N HIS A 46 -9.56 3.30 -12.64
CA HIS A 46 -9.83 4.23 -11.54
C HIS A 46 -11.22 4.88 -11.58
N ALA A 47 -11.76 5.15 -12.78
CA ALA A 47 -13.11 5.71 -12.92
C ALA A 47 -14.18 4.72 -12.45
N ASP A 48 -14.03 3.45 -12.80
CA ASP A 48 -14.92 2.37 -12.36
C ASP A 48 -14.80 2.12 -10.86
N ARG A 49 -13.57 2.17 -10.33
CA ARG A 49 -13.30 2.07 -8.90
C ARG A 49 -14.03 3.17 -8.12
N ARG A 50 -14.07 4.40 -8.66
CA ARG A 50 -14.82 5.52 -8.06
C ARG A 50 -16.33 5.25 -8.00
N ILE A 51 -16.93 4.64 -9.02
CA ILE A 51 -18.36 4.29 -9.00
C ILE A 51 -18.67 3.33 -7.84
N VAL A 52 -17.82 2.32 -7.63
CA VAL A 52 -17.97 1.38 -6.51
C VAL A 52 -17.85 2.10 -5.16
N TYR A 53 -16.96 3.08 -5.04
CA TYR A 53 -16.82 3.86 -3.82
C TYR A 53 -17.97 4.81 -3.56
N ASP A 54 -18.44 5.54 -4.57
CA ASP A 54 -19.60 6.42 -4.40
C ASP A 54 -20.83 5.61 -3.93
N ALA A 55 -20.97 4.36 -4.40
CA ALA A 55 -21.99 3.43 -3.91
C ALA A 55 -21.79 3.03 -2.43
N LEU A 56 -20.55 2.74 -2.02
CA LEU A 56 -20.23 2.46 -0.61
C LEU A 56 -20.50 3.69 0.28
N LYS A 57 -20.18 4.91 -0.18
CA LYS A 57 -20.41 6.15 0.60
C LYS A 57 -21.87 6.31 0.94
N VAL A 58 -22.72 6.22 -0.09
CA VAL A 58 -24.18 6.35 0.06
C VAL A 58 -24.73 5.30 1.03
N GLU A 59 -24.23 4.07 0.97
CA GLU A 59 -24.67 3.01 1.88
C GLU A 59 -24.19 3.27 3.33
N THR A 60 -22.95 3.70 3.53
CA THR A 60 -22.43 4.07 4.85
C THR A 60 -23.18 5.25 5.46
N ASP A 61 -23.48 6.27 4.67
CA ASP A 61 -24.23 7.46 5.12
C ASP A 61 -25.69 7.13 5.45
N SER A 62 -26.31 6.21 4.71
CA SER A 62 -27.73 5.86 4.87
C SER A 62 -28.01 4.76 5.89
N SER A 63 -27.04 3.86 6.12
CA SER A 63 -27.17 2.70 7.01
C SER A 63 -25.87 2.42 7.79
N PRO A 64 -25.39 3.36 8.63
CA PRO A 64 -24.10 3.22 9.33
C PRO A 64 -24.03 1.98 10.22
N ASP A 65 -25.14 1.59 10.86
CA ASP A 65 -25.22 0.41 11.74
C ASP A 65 -25.06 -0.94 11.00
N ARG A 66 -25.04 -0.92 9.66
CA ARG A 66 -24.86 -2.13 8.84
C ARG A 66 -23.40 -2.61 8.82
N PHE A 67 -22.46 -1.75 9.18
CA PHE A 67 -21.03 -1.97 9.07
C PHE A 67 -20.42 -2.26 10.44
N SER A 68 -19.51 -3.22 10.51
CA SER A 68 -18.68 -3.35 11.72
C SER A 68 -17.75 -2.14 11.85
N PRO A 69 -17.24 -1.84 13.07
CA PRO A 69 -16.22 -0.82 13.26
C PRO A 69 -15.03 -0.92 12.30
N GLY A 70 -14.49 -2.14 12.15
CA GLY A 70 -13.39 -2.42 11.23
C GLY A 70 -13.75 -2.15 9.77
N GLN A 71 -14.97 -2.51 9.35
CA GLN A 71 -15.46 -2.22 7.99
C GLN A 71 -15.63 -0.72 7.74
N SER A 72 -16.14 0.03 8.71
CA SER A 72 -16.29 1.48 8.61
C SER A 72 -14.93 2.18 8.45
N VAL A 73 -13.94 1.76 9.24
CA VAL A 73 -12.56 2.27 9.10
C VAL A 73 -11.97 1.89 7.75
N ARG A 74 -12.17 0.65 7.31
CA ARG A 74 -11.69 0.17 6.01
C ARG A 74 -12.26 1.01 4.85
N ILE A 75 -13.56 1.31 4.90
CA ILE A 75 -14.23 2.20 3.94
C ILE A 75 -13.60 3.59 3.94
N ALA A 76 -13.35 4.18 5.12
CA ALA A 76 -12.70 5.48 5.25
C ALA A 76 -11.27 5.47 4.66
N SER A 77 -10.50 4.41 4.89
CA SER A 77 -9.16 4.21 4.29
C SER A 77 -9.20 4.21 2.77
N TYR A 78 -10.21 3.57 2.20
CA TYR A 78 -10.41 3.57 0.75
C TYR A 78 -10.81 4.94 0.19
N PHE A 79 -11.66 5.69 0.89
CA PHE A 79 -11.96 7.06 0.51
C PHE A 79 -10.71 7.93 0.55
N ALA A 80 -9.88 7.80 1.59
CA ALA A 80 -8.65 8.56 1.68
C ALA A 80 -7.68 8.27 0.52
N ASP A 81 -7.48 7.01 0.10
CA ASP A 81 -6.67 6.68 -1.10
C ASP A 81 -7.26 7.28 -2.39
N MET A 82 -8.59 7.37 -2.50
CA MET A 82 -9.21 8.05 -3.64
C MET A 82 -8.94 9.56 -3.63
N HIS A 83 -9.18 10.22 -2.50
CA HIS A 83 -9.00 11.65 -2.36
C HIS A 83 -7.52 12.05 -2.53
N ARG A 84 -6.57 11.18 -2.15
CA ARG A 84 -5.14 11.36 -2.45
C ARG A 84 -4.83 11.66 -3.91
N ARG A 85 -5.60 11.08 -4.84
CA ARG A 85 -5.37 11.22 -6.30
C ARG A 85 -5.96 12.51 -6.85
N SER A 86 -6.77 13.20 -6.06
CA SER A 86 -7.24 14.54 -6.37
C SER A 86 -6.08 15.54 -6.27
N ILE A 87 -6.11 16.56 -7.12
CA ILE A 87 -5.14 17.67 -7.11
C ILE A 87 -5.58 18.77 -6.12
N GLN A 88 -6.81 18.68 -5.59
CA GLN A 88 -7.40 19.73 -4.76
C GLN A 88 -6.96 19.60 -3.29
N PRO A 89 -6.33 20.62 -2.69
CA PRO A 89 -5.91 20.57 -1.28
C PRO A 89 -7.05 20.32 -0.29
N GLU A 90 -8.23 20.89 -0.55
CA GLU A 90 -9.43 20.73 0.30
C GLU A 90 -9.86 19.25 0.43
N SER A 91 -9.59 18.44 -0.59
CA SER A 91 -9.90 17.01 -0.56
C SER A 91 -8.96 16.20 0.34
N MET A 92 -7.80 16.75 0.73
CA MET A 92 -6.85 16.10 1.62
C MET A 92 -7.23 16.29 3.10
N ASP A 93 -7.69 17.48 3.46
CA ASP A 93 -8.19 17.75 4.82
C ASP A 93 -9.45 16.91 5.10
N GLU A 94 -10.37 16.83 4.12
CA GLU A 94 -11.54 15.95 4.19
C GLU A 94 -11.12 14.48 4.37
N ALA A 95 -10.11 14.01 3.64
CA ALA A 95 -9.61 12.65 3.78
C ALA A 95 -9.01 12.36 5.16
N PHE A 96 -8.24 13.31 5.72
CA PHE A 96 -7.70 13.20 7.07
C PHE A 96 -8.80 13.20 8.13
N GLU A 97 -9.79 14.07 7.99
CA GLU A 97 -10.94 14.15 8.89
C GLU A 97 -11.77 12.87 8.83
N MET A 98 -12.02 12.33 7.64
CA MET A 98 -12.74 11.07 7.46
C MET A 98 -12.04 9.89 8.13
N LEU A 99 -10.72 9.75 7.96
CA LEU A 99 -9.94 8.69 8.61
C LEU A 99 -10.03 8.77 10.14
N ASN A 100 -9.81 9.96 10.70
CA ASN A 100 -9.80 10.15 12.15
C ASN A 100 -11.20 10.04 12.75
N SER A 101 -12.23 10.54 12.06
CA SER A 101 -13.62 10.44 12.50
C SER A 101 -14.09 8.99 12.47
N ALA A 102 -13.67 8.18 11.48
CA ALA A 102 -14.03 6.77 11.44
C ALA A 102 -13.57 5.99 12.69
N LEU A 103 -12.38 6.30 13.23
CA LEU A 103 -11.95 5.73 14.52
C LEU A 103 -12.77 6.27 15.70
N ALA A 104 -12.93 7.60 15.76
CA ALA A 104 -13.62 8.28 16.85
C ALA A 104 -15.09 7.87 16.97
N ASP A 105 -15.83 7.85 15.86
CA ASP A 105 -17.25 7.52 15.78
C ASP A 105 -17.51 6.06 16.18
N ASN A 106 -16.54 5.18 15.93
CA ASN A 106 -16.61 3.77 16.30
C ASN A 106 -16.01 3.49 17.69
N ASN A 107 -15.48 4.51 18.38
CA ASN A 107 -14.84 4.40 19.69
C ASN A 107 -13.78 3.28 19.73
N ILE A 108 -12.91 3.27 18.71
CA ILE A 108 -11.80 2.32 18.58
C ILE A 108 -10.48 3.07 18.34
N ASP A 109 -9.38 2.51 18.82
CA ASP A 109 -8.02 2.93 18.49
C ASP A 109 -7.52 2.14 17.26
N VAL A 110 -6.51 2.66 16.57
CA VAL A 110 -5.75 1.94 15.54
C VAL A 110 -5.23 0.60 16.07
N THR A 111 -4.88 0.53 17.36
CA THR A 111 -4.42 -0.71 17.98
C THR A 111 -5.49 -1.80 18.08
N ASP A 112 -6.77 -1.42 18.05
CA ASP A 112 -7.91 -2.34 18.09
C ASP A 112 -8.24 -2.93 16.72
N LEU A 113 -7.75 -2.30 15.64
CA LEU A 113 -7.89 -2.82 14.28
C LEU A 113 -7.06 -4.10 14.10
N THR A 114 -7.60 -5.03 13.31
CA THR A 114 -6.92 -6.30 13.03
C THR A 114 -6.86 -6.59 11.53
N GLY A 115 -5.85 -7.35 11.15
CA GLY A 115 -5.61 -7.78 9.79
C GLY A 115 -5.50 -6.66 8.78
N MET A 116 -6.18 -6.82 7.65
CA MET A 116 -6.17 -5.85 6.54
C MET A 116 -6.67 -4.48 6.96
N GLU A 117 -7.57 -4.39 7.96
CA GLU A 117 -8.17 -3.11 8.39
C GLU A 117 -7.11 -2.18 8.95
N ARG A 118 -6.27 -2.69 9.87
CA ARG A 118 -5.18 -1.91 10.47
C ARG A 118 -4.16 -1.50 9.43
N ALA A 119 -3.80 -2.47 8.58
CA ALA A 119 -2.83 -2.28 7.54
C ALA A 119 -3.27 -1.16 6.58
N GLU A 120 -4.47 -1.29 6.00
CA GLU A 120 -5.03 -0.31 5.05
C GLU A 120 -5.21 1.06 5.68
N PHE A 121 -5.58 1.13 6.96
CA PHE A 121 -5.65 2.38 7.70
C PHE A 121 -4.28 3.06 7.82
N LEU A 122 -3.25 2.35 8.29
CA LEU A 122 -1.89 2.88 8.40
C LEU A 122 -1.34 3.30 7.04
N GLN A 123 -1.65 2.55 5.98
CA GLN A 123 -1.30 2.94 4.61
C GLN A 123 -1.93 4.28 4.24
N ALA A 124 -3.25 4.39 4.39
CA ALA A 124 -3.98 5.58 4.01
C ALA A 124 -3.46 6.78 4.80
N ARG A 125 -3.31 6.65 6.12
CA ARG A 125 -2.80 7.71 7.00
C ARG A 125 -1.36 8.13 6.66
N SER A 126 -0.46 7.18 6.40
CA SER A 126 0.91 7.50 5.98
C SER A 126 0.97 8.31 4.69
N GLN A 127 0.12 7.99 3.71
CA GLN A 127 0.03 8.72 2.45
C GLN A 127 -0.51 10.14 2.67
N MET A 128 -1.42 10.32 3.64
CA MET A 128 -1.89 11.65 4.01
C MET A 128 -0.75 12.46 4.65
N HIS A 129 0.01 11.86 5.58
CA HIS A 129 1.20 12.48 6.17
C HIS A 129 2.26 12.88 5.14
N TYR A 130 2.53 12.02 4.15
CA TYR A 130 3.42 12.34 3.03
C TYR A 130 2.99 13.61 2.29
N ARG A 131 1.69 13.75 2.01
CA ARG A 131 1.13 14.88 1.25
C ARG A 131 1.24 16.21 2.01
N VAL A 132 1.05 16.18 3.33
CA VAL A 132 1.24 17.36 4.19
C VAL A 132 2.70 17.57 4.59
N GLN A 133 3.63 16.80 4.00
CA GLN A 133 5.08 16.87 4.23
C GLN A 133 5.49 16.57 5.68
N ASP A 134 4.63 15.85 6.42
CA ASP A 134 4.98 15.28 7.73
C ASP A 134 5.64 13.92 7.52
N TYR A 135 6.85 13.93 6.97
CA TYR A 135 7.55 12.69 6.58
C TYR A 135 7.88 11.80 7.78
N ALA A 136 8.09 12.38 8.97
CA ALA A 136 8.34 11.61 10.19
C ALA A 136 7.16 10.70 10.53
N LYS A 137 5.93 11.25 10.56
CA LYS A 137 4.72 10.43 10.79
C LYS A 137 4.40 9.50 9.63
N CYS A 138 4.70 9.90 8.40
CA CYS A 138 4.57 9.01 7.24
C CYS A 138 5.42 7.75 7.42
N ILE A 139 6.68 7.91 7.84
CA ILE A 139 7.60 6.81 8.11
C ILE A 139 7.12 5.96 9.29
N GLU A 140 6.66 6.58 10.38
CA GLU A 140 6.11 5.87 11.54
C GLU A 140 4.94 4.96 11.16
N ASP A 141 3.97 5.47 10.40
CA ASP A 141 2.81 4.71 9.97
C ASP A 141 3.18 3.56 9.01
N LEU A 142 4.08 3.82 8.05
CA LEU A 142 4.56 2.77 7.14
C LEU A 142 5.35 1.69 7.88
N GLN A 143 6.15 2.09 8.89
CA GLN A 143 6.85 1.16 9.76
C GLN A 143 5.88 0.29 10.55
N GLU A 144 4.87 0.89 11.16
CA GLU A 144 3.86 0.14 11.91
C GLU A 144 3.09 -0.84 11.02
N ALA A 145 2.77 -0.43 9.79
CA ALA A 145 2.11 -1.29 8.81
C ALA A 145 2.97 -2.52 8.43
N ILE A 146 4.27 -2.30 8.20
CA ILE A 146 5.23 -3.36 7.89
C ILE A 146 5.39 -4.30 9.09
N ASP A 147 5.62 -3.75 10.28
CA ASP A 147 5.74 -4.54 11.52
C ASP A 147 4.50 -5.40 11.78
N TYR A 148 3.32 -4.84 11.50
CA TYR A 148 2.08 -5.56 11.62
C TYR A 148 2.00 -6.72 10.61
N ALA A 149 2.39 -6.48 9.36
CA ALA A 149 2.40 -7.49 8.30
C ALA A 149 3.36 -8.64 8.58
N GLU A 150 4.56 -8.34 9.06
CA GLU A 150 5.56 -9.34 9.43
C GLU A 150 5.07 -10.26 10.56
N ARG A 151 4.33 -9.72 11.54
CA ARG A 151 3.79 -10.47 12.68
C ARG A 151 2.54 -11.28 12.35
N HIS A 152 1.85 -10.97 11.25
CA HIS A 152 0.58 -11.60 10.87
C HIS A 152 0.64 -12.17 9.43
N PRO A 153 1.52 -13.16 9.18
CA PRO A 153 1.70 -13.72 7.85
C PRO A 153 0.40 -14.37 7.35
N GLY A 154 0.01 -14.04 6.12
CA GLY A 154 -1.23 -14.52 5.49
C GLY A 154 -2.45 -13.64 5.75
N THR A 155 -2.35 -12.66 6.64
CA THR A 155 -3.42 -11.67 6.83
C THR A 155 -3.34 -10.53 5.82
N ILE A 156 -2.14 -10.26 5.30
CA ILE A 156 -1.89 -9.23 4.29
C ILE A 156 -1.39 -9.88 3.00
N THR A 157 -1.87 -9.39 1.86
CA THR A 157 -1.45 -9.95 0.56
C THR A 157 0.00 -9.54 0.23
N PRO A 158 0.80 -10.40 -0.42
CA PRO A 158 2.17 -10.06 -0.81
C PRO A 158 2.29 -8.80 -1.68
N LYS A 159 1.27 -8.50 -2.48
CA LYS A 159 1.18 -7.29 -3.30
C LYS A 159 1.00 -6.04 -2.45
N TRP A 160 0.15 -6.13 -1.43
CA TRP A 160 -0.08 -5.03 -0.50
C TRP A 160 1.20 -4.71 0.28
N GLU A 161 1.92 -5.74 0.74
CA GLU A 161 3.23 -5.59 1.38
C GLU A 161 4.22 -4.86 0.45
N ALA A 162 4.29 -5.24 -0.83
CA ALA A 162 5.20 -4.61 -1.78
C ALA A 162 4.92 -3.11 -1.99
N LEU A 163 3.65 -2.71 -2.09
CA LEU A 163 3.26 -1.30 -2.25
C LEU A 163 3.69 -0.43 -1.04
N HIS A 164 3.76 -1.01 0.16
CA HIS A 164 4.22 -0.30 1.35
C HIS A 164 5.71 -0.01 1.31
N TRP A 165 6.48 -1.04 1.00
CA TRP A 165 7.92 -0.90 0.87
C TRP A 165 8.28 0.11 -0.22
N GLU A 166 7.63 0.07 -1.38
CA GLU A 166 7.86 1.06 -2.44
C GLU A 166 7.55 2.49 -1.97
N SER A 167 6.52 2.65 -1.14
CA SER A 167 6.09 3.97 -0.62
C SER A 167 7.07 4.58 0.39
N LEU A 168 8.04 3.83 0.92
CA LEU A 168 9.00 4.31 1.91
C LEU A 168 10.16 5.13 1.34
N ALA A 169 10.55 4.89 0.09
CA ALA A 169 11.75 5.53 -0.44
C ALA A 169 11.60 7.05 -0.53
N SER A 170 10.47 7.53 -1.05
CA SER A 170 10.21 8.97 -1.21
C SER A 170 10.25 9.74 0.12
N PRO A 171 9.51 9.35 1.18
CA PRO A 171 9.60 10.06 2.46
C PRO A 171 10.98 9.97 3.10
N LEU A 172 11.71 8.85 2.97
CA LEU A 172 13.08 8.75 3.50
C LEU A 172 14.06 9.68 2.77
N ILE A 173 13.88 9.87 1.46
CA ILE A 173 14.67 10.83 0.67
C ILE A 173 14.33 12.27 1.07
N GLU A 174 13.04 12.60 1.16
CA GLU A 174 12.55 13.96 1.43
C GLU A 174 12.72 14.39 2.90
N HIS A 175 12.73 13.45 3.85
CA HIS A 175 12.99 13.75 5.26
C HIS A 175 14.38 14.35 5.49
N GLY A 176 15.34 14.10 4.59
CA GLY A 176 16.67 14.71 4.60
C GLY A 176 17.64 14.17 5.66
N GLU A 177 17.16 13.39 6.63
CA GLU A 177 18.00 12.65 7.56
C GLU A 177 18.60 11.40 6.90
N ASP A 178 19.73 10.90 7.44
CA ASP A 178 20.34 9.68 6.92
C ASP A 178 19.51 8.44 7.33
N PRO A 179 18.90 7.70 6.38
CA PRO A 179 18.00 6.60 6.71
C PRO A 179 18.75 5.32 7.11
N SER A 180 20.08 5.37 7.25
CA SER A 180 20.92 4.19 7.50
C SER A 180 20.50 3.41 8.76
N GLU A 181 20.18 4.10 9.86
CA GLU A 181 19.74 3.43 11.09
C GLU A 181 18.41 2.70 10.88
N THR A 182 17.44 3.37 10.25
CA THR A 182 16.13 2.78 9.91
C THR A 182 16.28 1.56 9.00
N LEU A 183 17.06 1.68 7.93
CA LEU A 183 17.30 0.62 6.96
C LEU A 183 18.01 -0.58 7.60
N ASN A 184 18.99 -0.34 8.47
CA ASN A 184 19.70 -1.40 9.19
C ASN A 184 18.79 -2.11 10.21
N GLY A 185 17.91 -1.37 10.87
CA GLY A 185 16.88 -1.91 11.76
C GLY A 185 15.90 -2.83 11.02
N TRP A 186 15.51 -2.48 9.79
CA TRP A 186 14.69 -3.37 8.94
C TRP A 186 15.47 -4.59 8.45
N GLU A 187 16.71 -4.43 7.99
CA GLU A 187 17.54 -5.60 7.61
C GLU A 187 17.67 -6.62 8.74
N SER A 188 17.88 -6.13 9.97
CA SER A 188 18.01 -6.99 11.15
C SER A 188 16.71 -7.76 11.42
N ARG A 189 15.55 -7.10 11.34
CA ARG A 189 14.22 -7.73 11.51
C ARG A 189 13.93 -8.74 10.41
N ILE A 190 14.17 -8.37 9.15
CA ILE A 190 13.94 -9.25 8.00
C ILE A 190 14.79 -10.53 8.12
N ALA A 191 16.02 -10.42 8.64
CA ALA A 191 16.89 -11.58 8.86
C ALA A 191 16.33 -12.62 9.85
N GLU A 192 15.35 -12.24 10.69
CA GLU A 192 14.66 -13.15 11.61
C GLU A 192 13.50 -13.90 10.93
N LEU A 193 13.06 -13.47 9.75
CA LEU A 193 11.96 -14.09 9.01
C LEU A 193 12.40 -15.43 8.40
N GLN A 194 11.44 -16.34 8.24
CA GLN A 194 11.66 -17.59 7.51
C GLN A 194 11.36 -17.43 6.01
N ALA A 195 12.01 -18.25 5.17
CA ALA A 195 11.65 -18.32 3.76
C ALA A 195 10.21 -18.85 3.58
N PRO A 196 9.42 -18.31 2.62
CA PRO A 196 9.80 -17.33 1.60
C PRO A 196 9.59 -15.86 1.99
N ALA A 197 9.11 -15.57 3.22
CA ALA A 197 8.86 -14.19 3.67
C ALA A 197 10.15 -13.38 3.74
N HIS A 198 11.23 -13.97 4.26
CA HIS A 198 12.58 -13.37 4.27
C HIS A 198 12.98 -12.81 2.88
N ASP A 199 12.99 -13.67 1.86
CA ASP A 199 13.49 -13.29 0.53
C ASP A 199 12.62 -12.22 -0.12
N ARG A 200 11.29 -12.29 0.10
CA ARG A 200 10.35 -11.28 -0.38
C ARG A 200 10.61 -9.92 0.27
N SER A 201 10.58 -9.84 1.60
CA SER A 201 10.74 -8.56 2.31
C SER A 201 12.15 -7.99 2.11
N LEU A 202 13.19 -8.83 2.09
CA LEU A 202 14.55 -8.39 1.78
C LEU A 202 14.66 -7.86 0.35
N SER A 203 14.01 -8.51 -0.63
CA SER A 203 13.96 -7.98 -1.98
C SER A 203 13.31 -6.60 -2.02
N MET A 204 12.23 -6.35 -1.26
CA MET A 204 11.60 -5.03 -1.27
C MET A 204 12.46 -3.96 -0.58
N LEU A 205 13.17 -4.32 0.49
CA LEU A 205 14.12 -3.40 1.13
C LEU A 205 15.29 -3.03 0.20
N MET A 206 15.77 -3.97 -0.63
CA MET A 206 16.79 -3.66 -1.64
C MET A 206 16.30 -2.62 -2.65
N LEU A 207 15.02 -2.63 -3.02
CA LEU A 207 14.43 -1.64 -3.91
C LEU A 207 14.46 -0.23 -3.29
N VAL A 208 14.08 -0.13 -2.01
CA VAL A 208 14.13 1.14 -1.25
C VAL A 208 15.56 1.67 -1.19
N LYS A 209 16.52 0.81 -0.85
CA LYS A 209 17.94 1.18 -0.82
C LYS A 209 18.46 1.64 -2.18
N ALA A 210 18.03 0.97 -3.26
CA ALA A 210 18.39 1.36 -4.62
C ALA A 210 17.85 2.76 -4.96
N GLN A 211 16.58 3.04 -4.68
CA GLN A 211 15.96 4.34 -4.96
C GLN A 211 16.63 5.48 -4.17
N ILE A 212 16.97 5.24 -2.90
CA ILE A 212 17.73 6.19 -2.08
C ILE A 212 19.13 6.42 -2.69
N ALA A 213 19.87 5.36 -3.03
CA ALA A 213 21.18 5.48 -3.67
C ALA A 213 21.12 6.24 -5.00
N MET A 214 20.10 5.99 -5.83
CA MET A 214 19.86 6.73 -7.06
C MET A 214 19.64 8.22 -6.81
N SER A 215 18.83 8.58 -5.80
CA SER A 215 18.59 9.98 -5.42
C SER A 215 19.88 10.71 -4.99
N ARG A 216 20.83 9.96 -4.42
CA ARG A 216 22.16 10.44 -4.00
C ARG A 216 23.22 10.38 -5.11
N ASN A 217 22.85 9.97 -6.32
CA ASN A 217 23.75 9.74 -7.47
C ASN A 217 24.85 8.68 -7.20
N GLU A 218 24.57 7.72 -6.32
CA GLU A 218 25.42 6.59 -5.96
C GLU A 218 25.13 5.38 -6.86
N LEU A 219 25.35 5.54 -8.17
CA LEU A 219 24.87 4.60 -9.20
C LEU A 219 25.40 3.16 -9.04
N GLU A 220 26.63 2.98 -8.55
CA GLU A 220 27.21 1.64 -8.31
C GLU A 220 26.50 0.92 -7.16
N SER A 221 26.26 1.63 -6.04
CA SER A 221 25.48 1.13 -4.91
C SER A 221 24.06 0.78 -5.34
N ALA A 222 23.42 1.67 -6.11
CA ALA A 222 22.09 1.43 -6.66
C ALA A 222 22.04 0.16 -7.52
N MET A 223 23.04 -0.06 -8.38
CA MET A 223 23.11 -1.25 -9.23
C MET A 223 23.30 -2.52 -8.41
N SER A 224 24.13 -2.46 -7.36
CA SER A 224 24.32 -3.58 -6.42
C SER A 224 23.01 -3.96 -5.73
N PHE A 225 22.26 -2.97 -5.23
CA PHE A 225 20.97 -3.20 -4.58
C PHE A 225 19.92 -3.75 -5.55
N VAL A 226 19.77 -3.17 -6.75
CA VAL A 226 18.87 -3.68 -7.79
C VAL A 226 19.20 -5.14 -8.14
N THR A 227 20.47 -5.44 -8.35
CA THR A 227 20.92 -6.80 -8.70
C THR A 227 20.60 -7.80 -7.59
N ARG A 228 20.92 -7.46 -6.33
CA ARG A 228 20.63 -8.32 -5.18
C ARG A 228 19.14 -8.51 -4.98
N GLY A 229 18.37 -7.43 -5.13
CA GLY A 229 16.91 -7.44 -5.07
C GLY A 229 16.28 -8.37 -6.10
N LEU A 230 16.73 -8.30 -7.36
CA LEU A 230 16.30 -9.19 -8.43
C LEU A 230 16.65 -10.67 -8.17
N GLN A 231 17.83 -10.95 -7.61
CA GLN A 231 18.22 -12.31 -7.22
C GLN A 231 17.33 -12.89 -6.13
N LEU A 232 17.03 -12.09 -5.10
CA LEU A 232 16.15 -12.47 -4.00
C LEU A 232 14.70 -12.62 -4.45
N ALA A 233 14.24 -11.75 -5.37
CA ALA A 233 12.91 -11.85 -5.95
C ALA A 233 12.73 -13.20 -6.68
N GLY A 234 13.77 -13.75 -7.30
CA GLY A 234 13.72 -15.09 -7.89
C GLY A 234 12.55 -15.28 -8.86
N ASP A 235 11.63 -16.18 -8.53
CA ASP A 235 10.39 -16.46 -9.27
C ASP A 235 9.16 -15.68 -8.75
N LEU A 236 9.31 -14.79 -7.76
CA LEU A 236 8.23 -13.96 -7.22
C LEU A 236 7.82 -12.91 -8.28
N PRO A 237 6.75 -13.13 -9.07
CA PRO A 237 6.52 -12.33 -10.28
C PRO A 237 6.26 -10.86 -9.94
N HIS A 238 5.53 -10.65 -8.85
CA HIS A 238 5.14 -9.32 -8.37
C HIS A 238 6.36 -8.50 -7.94
N ALA A 239 7.31 -9.10 -7.22
CA ALA A 239 8.52 -8.39 -6.78
C ALA A 239 9.38 -7.95 -7.97
N ARG A 240 9.52 -8.78 -9.01
CA ARG A 240 10.30 -8.44 -10.21
C ARG A 240 9.71 -7.28 -11.01
N GLU A 241 8.40 -7.15 -11.07
CA GLU A 241 7.74 -6.05 -11.79
C GLU A 241 8.22 -4.69 -11.30
N TYR A 242 8.39 -4.53 -9.97
CA TYR A 242 8.85 -3.29 -9.34
C TYR A 242 10.31 -2.92 -9.67
N TYR A 243 11.12 -3.87 -10.15
CA TYR A 243 12.52 -3.61 -10.53
C TYR A 243 12.70 -3.12 -11.96
N THR A 244 11.68 -3.23 -12.82
CA THR A 244 11.81 -2.90 -14.24
C THR A 244 12.10 -1.42 -14.46
N ALA A 245 11.30 -0.53 -13.87
CA ALA A 245 11.47 0.92 -14.04
C ALA A 245 12.77 1.46 -13.39
N PRO A 246 13.15 1.05 -12.16
CA PRO A 246 14.44 1.40 -11.56
C PRO A 246 15.62 0.94 -12.41
N LEU A 247 15.60 -0.29 -12.94
CA LEU A 247 16.67 -0.82 -13.77
C LEU A 247 16.88 0.01 -15.04
N ILE A 248 15.80 0.29 -15.77
CA ILE A 248 15.84 1.14 -16.98
C ILE A 248 16.40 2.53 -16.66
N SER A 249 15.92 3.13 -15.56
CA SER A 249 16.36 4.47 -15.14
C SER A 249 17.84 4.50 -14.76
N LEU A 250 18.32 3.44 -14.11
CA LEU A 250 19.70 3.31 -13.68
C LEU A 250 20.65 3.06 -14.85
N GLU A 251 20.28 2.19 -15.79
CA GLU A 251 21.04 1.94 -17.02
C GLU A 251 21.22 3.24 -17.81
N ALA A 252 20.13 3.99 -18.02
CA ALA A 252 20.18 5.29 -18.70
C ALA A 252 21.07 6.31 -17.98
N ALA A 253 21.05 6.34 -16.63
CA ALA A 253 21.90 7.24 -15.85
C ALA A 253 23.39 6.88 -15.97
N ILE A 254 23.72 5.58 -15.97
CA ILE A 254 25.08 5.08 -16.14
C ILE A 254 25.60 5.41 -17.54
N GLU A 255 24.82 5.14 -18.59
CA GLU A 255 25.17 5.45 -19.98
C GLU A 255 25.46 6.95 -20.17
N LYS A 256 24.59 7.81 -19.62
CA LYS A 256 24.79 9.25 -19.67
C LYS A 256 26.10 9.67 -19.01
N ARG A 257 26.41 9.13 -17.82
CA ARG A 257 27.66 9.43 -17.11
C ARG A 257 28.90 8.99 -17.90
N GLN A 258 28.82 7.84 -18.57
CA GLN A 258 29.89 7.34 -19.43
C GLN A 258 30.11 8.25 -20.64
N GLN A 259 29.03 8.75 -21.26
CA GLN A 259 29.11 9.72 -22.36
C GLN A 259 29.70 11.07 -21.92
N GLU A 260 29.37 11.54 -20.72
CA GLU A 260 29.91 12.80 -20.16
C GLU A 260 31.39 12.69 -19.74
N SER A 261 31.89 11.47 -19.54
CA SER A 261 33.27 11.20 -19.12
C SER A 261 34.21 10.82 -20.27
N ALA A 262 33.69 10.68 -21.50
CA ALA A 262 34.40 10.28 -22.71
C ALA A 262 34.76 11.50 -23.59
#